data_AF-A0A7T0KED6-F1
#
_entry.id   AF-A0A7T0KED6-F1
#
_cell.length_a   1.000
_cell.length_b   1.000
_cell.length_c   1.000
_cell.angle_alpha   90.00
_cell.angle_beta   90.00
_cell.angle_gamma   90.00
#
_symmetry.space_group_name_H-M   'P 1'
#
loop_
_entity.id
_entity.type
_entity.pdbx_description
1 polymer ?
#
loop_
_entity_poly.entity_id
_entity_poly.type
_entity_poly.pdbx_seq_one_letter_code
_entity_poly.pdbx_strand_id
1 'polypeptide(L)'
;MSTKDLPTADQPDNYTGLYNRVHIAQGCVERDTLTLHLCTGEDPTAGTYCTTLNPTTRVQFTGRVFRMPDGKPPTIGKLEHIPNTLRWNRQPLILCPYCLTMARVESEMISQRAYKVASTIAAMDKL
;
A
#
# COMPACT_ATOMS: atom_id res chain seq x y z
N MET A 1 -18.50 -23.06 27.39
CA MET A 1 -17.24 -22.61 26.77
C MET A 1 -17.32 -21.10 26.67
N SER A 2 -16.40 -20.37 27.31
CA SER A 2 -16.39 -18.91 27.24
C SER A 2 -15.99 -18.49 25.83
N THR A 3 -16.94 -17.97 25.06
CA THR A 3 -16.67 -17.21 23.84
C THR A 3 -15.97 -15.94 24.28
N LYS A 4 -14.63 -15.99 24.37
CA LYS A 4 -13.85 -14.76 24.47
C LYS A 4 -14.06 -14.03 23.15
N ASP A 5 -15.04 -13.14 23.15
CA ASP A 5 -15.22 -12.18 22.08
C ASP A 5 -13.89 -11.45 21.93
N LEU A 6 -13.42 -11.38 20.68
CA LEU A 6 -12.27 -10.57 20.34
C LEU A 6 -12.51 -9.13 20.83
N PRO A 7 -11.46 -8.39 21.25
CA PRO A 7 -11.57 -6.98 21.56
C PRO A 7 -12.34 -6.25 20.45
N THR A 8 -13.13 -5.22 20.77
CA THR A 8 -13.99 -4.54 19.79
C THR A 8 -13.26 -4.05 18.53
N ALA A 9 -11.96 -3.76 18.63
CA ALA A 9 -11.10 -3.38 17.50
C ALA A 9 -10.75 -4.55 16.55
N ASP A 10 -10.85 -5.78 17.04
CA ASP A 10 -10.56 -7.03 16.34
C ASP A 10 -11.86 -7.75 15.91
N GLN A 11 -13.03 -7.15 16.19
CA GLN A 11 -14.32 -7.64 15.72
C GLN A 11 -14.53 -7.27 14.25
N PRO A 12 -14.90 -8.22 13.37
CA PRO A 12 -14.97 -8.02 11.93
C PRO A 12 -15.98 -6.95 11.50
N ASP A 13 -17.05 -6.74 12.26
CA ASP A 13 -18.16 -5.85 11.87
C ASP A 13 -17.86 -4.35 12.06
N ASN A 14 -16.91 -4.00 12.94
CA ASN A 14 -16.50 -2.61 13.21
C ASN A 14 -15.16 -2.25 12.57
N TYR A 15 -14.53 -3.20 11.88
CA TYR A 15 -13.22 -3.03 11.30
C TYR A 15 -13.33 -2.36 9.92
N THR A 16 -13.22 -1.03 9.88
CA THR A 16 -13.29 -0.28 8.62
C THR A 16 -11.95 -0.25 7.85
N GLY A 17 -10.91 -0.88 8.37
CA GLY A 17 -9.56 -0.90 7.81
C GLY A 17 -8.93 0.49 7.68
N LEU A 18 -7.83 0.74 8.39
CA LEU A 18 -7.07 1.98 8.25
C LEU A 18 -6.27 2.03 6.93
N TYR A 19 -6.16 0.91 6.20
CA TYR A 19 -5.64 0.86 4.83
C TYR A 19 -6.33 1.84 3.88
N ASN A 20 -7.60 2.17 4.14
CA ASN A 20 -8.36 3.17 3.37
C ASN A 20 -7.83 4.61 3.52
N ARG A 21 -6.94 4.86 4.49
CA ARG A 21 -6.37 6.18 4.82
C ARG A 21 -4.85 6.25 4.60
N VAL A 22 -4.19 5.11 4.42
CA VAL A 22 -2.75 5.07 4.19
C VAL A 22 -2.46 5.26 2.70
N HIS A 23 -1.61 6.23 2.40
CA HIS A 23 -1.24 6.61 1.03
C HIS A 23 -0.04 5.80 0.53
N ILE A 24 -0.07 5.44 -0.75
CA ILE A 24 1.10 4.90 -1.44
C ILE A 24 1.62 5.95 -2.41
N ALA A 25 2.88 6.36 -2.22
CA ALA A 25 3.51 7.43 -2.99
C ALA A 25 4.00 6.98 -4.37
N GLN A 26 4.48 5.73 -4.47
CA GLN A 26 5.22 5.25 -5.63
C GLN A 26 4.86 3.81 -6.01
N GLY A 27 5.00 3.49 -7.29
CA GLY A 27 4.98 2.12 -7.81
C GLY A 27 6.02 1.90 -8.89
N CYS A 28 6.18 0.65 -9.29
CA CYS A 28 7.08 0.20 -10.35
C CYS A 28 6.26 -0.55 -11.40
N VAL A 29 6.47 -0.19 -12.66
CA VAL A 29 5.77 -0.84 -13.78
C VAL A 29 6.66 -1.92 -14.37
N GLU A 30 6.22 -3.16 -14.26
CA GLU A 30 6.75 -4.30 -15.01
C GLU A 30 6.15 -4.25 -16.42
N ARG A 31 6.96 -3.87 -17.40
CA ARG A 31 6.46 -3.51 -18.74
C ARG A 31 5.96 -4.72 -19.54
N ASP A 32 6.54 -5.89 -19.29
CA ASP A 32 6.22 -7.12 -20.04
C ASP A 32 4.83 -7.65 -19.68
N THR A 33 4.44 -7.51 -18.41
CA THR A 33 3.16 -7.98 -17.88
C THR A 33 2.15 -6.86 -17.66
N LEU A 34 2.57 -5.60 -17.86
CA LEU A 34 1.83 -4.39 -17.49
C LEU A 34 1.38 -4.41 -16.02
N THR A 35 2.19 -5.03 -15.15
CA THR A 35 1.89 -5.12 -13.73
C THR A 35 2.46 -3.92 -12.98
N LEU A 36 1.63 -3.29 -12.16
CA LEU A 36 2.03 -2.26 -11.22
C LEU A 36 2.34 -2.90 -9.86
N HIS A 37 3.60 -2.83 -9.47
CA HIS A 37 4.09 -3.24 -8.16
C HIS A 37 4.16 -2.02 -7.23
N LEU A 38 3.74 -2.16 -5.97
CA LEU A 38 3.75 -1.06 -5.00
C LEU A 38 5.10 -1.04 -4.25
N CYS A 39 5.68 0.13 -4.08
CA CYS A 39 6.95 0.30 -3.35
C CYS A 39 6.71 0.40 -1.84
N THR A 40 7.62 -0.17 -1.03
CA THR A 40 7.54 -0.17 0.45
C THR A 40 8.00 1.15 1.10
N GLY A 41 8.14 2.22 0.32
CA GLY A 41 8.67 3.50 0.79
C GLY A 41 9.07 4.42 -0.35
N GLU A 42 9.42 5.66 0.03
CA GLU A 42 9.87 6.70 -0.90
C GLU A 42 11.36 6.62 -1.24
N ASP A 43 12.13 5.90 -0.42
CA ASP A 43 13.57 5.68 -0.64
C ASP A 43 13.81 4.99 -2.00
N PRO A 44 14.74 5.49 -2.84
CA PRO A 44 15.10 4.86 -4.11
C PRO A 44 15.50 3.38 -4.00
N THR A 45 16.12 3.00 -2.89
CA THR A 45 16.61 1.64 -2.58
C THR A 45 15.54 0.71 -2.02
N ALA A 46 14.36 1.24 -1.66
CA ALA A 46 13.29 0.42 -1.11
C ALA A 46 12.88 -0.70 -2.09
N GLY A 47 12.29 -1.76 -1.56
CA GLY A 47 11.77 -2.85 -2.39
C GLY A 47 10.37 -2.55 -2.93
N THR A 48 9.83 -3.54 -3.62
CA THR A 48 8.38 -3.68 -3.79
C THR A 48 7.84 -4.59 -2.70
N TYR A 49 6.57 -4.42 -2.31
CA TYR A 49 5.94 -5.23 -1.27
C TYR A 49 5.94 -6.73 -1.57
N CYS A 50 5.89 -7.12 -2.84
CA CYS A 50 5.94 -8.52 -3.26
C CYS A 50 7.36 -9.06 -3.39
N THR A 51 8.39 -8.22 -3.28
CA THR A 51 9.82 -8.56 -3.44
C THR A 51 10.23 -9.17 -4.79
N THR A 52 9.30 -9.36 -5.73
CA THR A 52 9.58 -10.01 -7.02
C THR A 52 10.26 -9.08 -8.01
N LEU A 53 10.16 -7.77 -7.79
CA LEU A 53 10.74 -6.76 -8.67
C LEU A 53 11.67 -5.85 -7.89
N ASN A 54 12.94 -5.81 -8.33
CA ASN A 54 13.89 -4.78 -7.96
C ASN A 54 13.62 -3.52 -8.80
N PRO A 55 13.23 -2.39 -8.18
CA PRO A 55 12.86 -1.18 -8.91
C PRO A 55 13.99 -0.63 -9.80
N THR A 56 13.91 -0.80 -11.11
CA THR A 56 14.77 -0.07 -12.06
C THR A 56 14.13 1.24 -12.52
N THR A 57 12.81 1.36 -12.41
CA THR A 57 12.08 2.60 -12.72
C THR A 57 10.90 2.75 -11.79
N ARG A 58 11.00 3.71 -10.87
CA ARG A 58 9.93 4.12 -9.96
C ARG A 58 9.13 5.24 -10.58
N VAL A 59 7.83 5.22 -10.35
CA VAL A 59 6.92 6.29 -10.78
C VAL A 59 6.04 6.75 -9.63
N GLN A 60 5.99 8.07 -9.45
CA GLN A 60 5.18 8.69 -8.43
C GLN A 60 3.72 8.74 -8.86
N PHE A 61 2.81 8.44 -7.93
CA PHE A 61 1.38 8.55 -8.15
C PHE A 61 0.86 9.98 -8.30
N THR A 62 1.66 10.97 -7.93
CA THR A 62 1.40 12.40 -8.14
C THR A 62 2.20 12.97 -9.31
N GLY A 63 2.97 12.12 -10.00
CA GLY A 63 3.90 12.53 -11.04
C GLY A 63 3.23 12.76 -12.40
N ARG A 64 4.05 12.92 -13.44
CA ARG A 64 3.56 13.07 -14.82
C ARG A 64 2.93 11.79 -15.38
N VAL A 65 3.38 10.63 -14.90
CA VAL A 65 2.97 9.32 -15.40
C VAL A 65 1.60 8.94 -14.85
N PHE A 66 1.45 8.97 -13.52
CA PHE A 66 0.20 8.74 -12.85
C PHE A 66 -0.29 10.08 -12.32
N ARG A 67 -1.46 10.51 -12.79
CA ARG A 67 -2.05 11.78 -12.39
C ARG A 67 -3.38 11.51 -11.69
N MET A 68 -3.34 11.52 -10.36
CA MET A 68 -4.56 11.40 -9.56
C MET A 68 -5.40 12.68 -9.70
N PRO A 69 -6.73 12.59 -9.85
CA PRO A 69 -7.60 13.76 -10.05
C PRO A 69 -7.53 14.81 -8.92
N ASP A 70 -7.26 14.36 -7.70
CA ASP A 70 -7.15 15.18 -6.48
C ASP A 70 -5.71 15.68 -6.21
N GLY A 71 -4.75 15.34 -7.08
CA GLY A 71 -3.33 15.69 -6.92
C GLY A 71 -2.65 15.01 -5.73
N LYS A 72 -3.32 14.06 -5.07
CA LYS A 72 -2.81 13.33 -3.92
C LYS A 72 -2.46 11.90 -4.32
N PRO A 73 -1.46 11.26 -3.68
CA PRO A 73 -1.25 9.84 -3.88
C PRO A 73 -2.53 9.07 -3.53
N PRO A 74 -2.86 7.95 -4.19
CA PRO A 74 -4.01 7.14 -3.81
C PRO A 74 -3.78 6.52 -2.43
N THR A 75 -4.86 6.29 -1.70
CA THR A 75 -4.81 5.37 -0.56
C THR A 75 -4.81 3.93 -1.04
N ILE A 76 -4.34 3.00 -0.22
CA ILE A 76 -4.35 1.56 -0.53
C ILE A 76 -5.77 1.10 -0.85
N GLY A 77 -6.75 1.54 -0.06
CA GLY A 77 -8.16 1.26 -0.33
C GLY A 77 -8.67 1.87 -1.63
N LYS A 78 -8.18 3.06 -2.01
CA LYS A 78 -8.50 3.65 -3.32
C LYS A 78 -7.96 2.76 -4.45
N LEU A 79 -6.73 2.26 -4.35
CA LEU A 79 -6.12 1.40 -5.38
C LEU A 79 -6.90 0.11 -5.65
N GLU A 80 -7.54 -0.47 -4.62
CA GLU A 80 -8.41 -1.65 -4.76
C GLU A 80 -9.63 -1.40 -5.65
N HIS A 81 -10.12 -0.15 -5.68
CA HIS A 81 -11.33 0.24 -6.40
C HIS A 81 -11.06 1.05 -7.67
N ILE A 82 -9.80 1.22 -8.08
CA ILE A 82 -9.43 1.93 -9.31
C ILE A 82 -8.85 0.98 -10.38
N PRO A 83 -9.54 -0.10 -10.80
CA PRO A 83 -8.95 -1.05 -11.72
C PRO A 83 -8.63 -0.49 -13.13
N ASN A 84 -8.99 0.77 -13.46
CA ASN A 84 -8.91 1.27 -14.84
C ASN A 84 -8.39 2.70 -15.06
N THR A 85 -8.01 3.48 -14.03
CA THR A 85 -7.43 4.81 -14.31
C THR A 85 -5.92 4.79 -14.45
N LEU A 86 -5.25 3.79 -13.88
CA LEU A 86 -3.80 3.67 -13.98
C LEU A 86 -3.44 3.08 -15.34
N ARG A 87 -2.76 3.88 -16.15
CA ARG A 87 -2.36 3.51 -17.50
C ARG A 87 -0.89 3.79 -17.71
N TRP A 88 -0.23 2.91 -18.44
CA TRP A 88 1.12 3.11 -18.96
C TRP A 88 1.06 3.06 -20.48
N ASN A 89 1.55 4.10 -21.15
CA ASN A 89 1.49 4.19 -22.62
C ASN A 89 0.09 3.89 -23.19
N ARG A 90 -0.96 4.44 -22.56
CA ARG A 90 -2.39 4.24 -22.87
C ARG A 90 -2.96 2.84 -22.58
N GLN A 91 -2.13 1.87 -22.21
CA GLN A 91 -2.55 0.53 -21.81
C GLN A 91 -2.90 0.51 -20.31
N PRO A 92 -3.96 -0.21 -19.90
CA PRO A 92 -4.30 -0.36 -18.49
C PRO A 92 -3.22 -1.15 -17.75
N LEU A 93 -2.93 -0.76 -16.51
CA LEU A 93 -2.05 -1.51 -15.62
C LEU A 93 -2.86 -2.45 -14.74
N ILE A 94 -2.30 -3.62 -14.47
CA ILE A 94 -2.83 -4.60 -13.53
C ILE A 94 -2.12 -4.40 -12.19
N LEU A 95 -2.86 -4.21 -11.11
CA LEU A 95 -2.24 -4.09 -9.79
C LEU A 95 -1.77 -5.46 -9.30
N CYS A 96 -0.51 -5.54 -8.82
CA CYS A 96 0.03 -6.77 -8.24
C CYS A 96 -0.76 -7.15 -6.96
N PRO A 97 -1.41 -8.33 -6.91
CA PRO A 97 -2.27 -8.72 -5.79
C PRO A 97 -1.48 -8.95 -4.50
N TYR A 98 -0.23 -9.44 -4.61
CA TYR A 98 0.66 -9.60 -3.46
C TYR A 98 1.08 -8.25 -2.88
N CYS A 99 1.40 -7.28 -3.74
CA CYS A 99 1.70 -5.92 -3.29
C CYS A 99 0.51 -5.30 -2.55
N LEU A 100 -0.70 -5.42 -3.11
CA LEU A 100 -1.91 -4.88 -2.48
C LEU A 100 -2.16 -5.53 -1.12
N THR A 101 -2.04 -6.86 -1.03
CA THR A 101 -2.25 -7.59 0.23
C THR A 101 -1.26 -7.18 1.30
N MET A 102 0.03 -7.14 0.97
CA MET A 102 1.08 -6.77 1.93
C MET A 102 1.00 -5.30 2.33
N ALA A 103 0.70 -4.39 1.40
CA ALA A 103 0.48 -2.99 1.73
C ALA A 103 -0.71 -2.82 2.70
N ARG A 104 -1.82 -3.56 2.48
CA ARG A 104 -2.95 -3.58 3.42
C ARG A 104 -2.49 -4.06 4.79
N VAL A 105 -1.84 -5.22 4.87
CA VAL A 105 -1.36 -5.77 6.15
C VAL A 105 -0.47 -4.78 6.88
N GLU A 106 0.55 -4.21 6.22
CA GLU A 106 1.44 -3.23 6.85
C GLU A 106 0.67 -2.00 7.33
N SER A 107 -0.21 -1.46 6.49
CA SER A 107 -1.00 -0.29 6.84
C SER A 107 -1.89 -0.52 8.06
N GLU A 108 -2.43 -1.73 8.21
CA GLU A 108 -3.21 -2.13 9.38
C GLU A 108 -2.33 -2.23 10.62
N MET A 109 -1.18 -2.90 10.51
CA MET A 109 -0.24 -3.04 11.62
C MET A 109 0.28 -1.71 12.15
N ILE A 110 0.63 -0.77 11.26
CA ILE A 110 1.16 0.55 11.64
C ILE A 110 0.10 1.42 12.31
N SER A 111 -1.15 1.26 11.90
CA SER A 111 -2.24 2.17 12.25
C SER A 111 -3.09 1.67 13.43
N GLN A 112 -2.93 0.42 13.83
CA GLN A 112 -3.55 -0.12 15.03
C GLN A 112 -3.15 0.68 16.28
N ARG A 113 -4.14 1.20 17.01
CA ARG A 113 -3.90 1.97 18.25
C ARG A 113 -3.51 1.09 19.44
N ALA A 114 -3.96 -0.16 19.44
CA ALA A 114 -3.71 -1.11 20.52
C ALA A 114 -2.24 -1.57 20.54
N TYR A 115 -1.65 -1.72 19.36
CA TYR A 115 -0.26 -2.13 19.19
C TYR A 115 0.51 -0.91 18.71
N LYS A 116 1.34 -0.33 19.58
CA LYS A 116 2.09 0.89 19.25
C LYS A 116 3.29 0.60 18.34
N VAL A 117 3.10 -0.20 17.28
CA VAL A 117 4.12 -0.67 16.35
C VAL A 117 4.93 0.50 15.80
N ALA A 118 4.27 1.56 15.34
CA ALA A 118 4.96 2.77 14.86
C ALA A 118 5.88 3.40 15.91
N SER A 119 5.45 3.46 17.18
CA SER A 119 6.29 3.99 18.26
C SER A 119 7.44 3.04 18.62
N THR A 120 7.22 1.73 18.50
CA THR A 120 8.25 0.72 18.74
C THR A 120 9.31 0.77 17.65
N ILE A 121 8.92 0.84 16.38
CA ILE A 121 9.84 1.03 15.25
C ILE A 121 10.65 2.32 15.43
N ALA A 122 9.99 3.44 15.72
CA ALA A 122 10.66 4.72 15.96
C ALA A 122 11.59 4.72 17.20
N ALA A 123 11.38 3.81 18.16
CA ALA A 123 12.30 3.61 19.28
C ALA A 123 13.50 2.74 18.89
N MET A 124 13.30 1.74 18.02
CA MET A 124 14.35 0.89 17.48
C MET A 124 15.30 1.66 16.55
N ASP A 125 14.78 2.56 15.71
CA ASP A 125 15.59 3.38 14.79
C ASP A 125 16.51 4.39 15.51
N LYS A 126 16.35 4.56 16.83
CA LYS A 126 17.18 5.43 17.67
C LYS A 126 18.31 4.69 18.40
N LEU A 127 18.35 3.36 18.31
CA LEU A 127 19.41 2.51 18.88
C LEU A 127 20.56 2.34 17.88
#